data_AF-A0A954HKW9-F1
#
_entry.id   AF-A0A954HKW9-F1
#
_cell.length_a   1.000
_cell.length_b   1.000
_cell.length_c   1.000
_cell.angle_alpha   90.00
_cell.angle_beta   90.00
_cell.angle_gamma   90.00
#
_symmetry.space_group_name_H-M   'P 1'
#
loop_
_entity.id
_entity.type
_entity.pdbx_description
1 polymer ?
#
loop_
_entity_poly.entity_id
_entity_poly.type
_entity_poly.pdbx_seq_one_letter_code
_entity_poly.pdbx_strand_id
1 'polypeptide(L)'
;MKAVGNLFDRISDRSNLITAVWAAAREKRHNNDVREFLGKIEQHVSQIASSLINGRFEFQRYTSFSVRDTKTRIIQAPTFRDRVVHHAMINITGAIFERGALHHSYACRTGKGQHAALMQARAWTRHHLWYGKMDIRRYYDSVDHEILQTTPATTIS
;
A
#
# COMPACT_ATOMS: atom_id res chain seq x y z
N MET A 1 2.18 19.04 -8.59
CA MET A 1 0.83 18.44 -8.33
C MET A 1 0.03 19.46 -7.49
N LYS A 2 -1.25 19.73 -7.79
CA LYS A 2 -2.07 20.65 -6.95
C LYS A 2 -2.41 19.98 -5.62
N ALA A 3 -2.49 20.75 -4.53
CA ALA A 3 -2.94 20.25 -3.23
C ALA A 3 -4.35 19.65 -3.38
N VAL A 4 -4.50 18.39 -2.97
CA VAL A 4 -5.80 17.70 -2.97
C VAL A 4 -6.39 17.84 -1.57
N GLY A 5 -7.43 18.65 -1.42
CA GLY A 5 -8.14 18.84 -0.16
C GLY A 5 -9.03 17.64 0.21
N ASN A 6 -9.46 17.59 1.47
CA ASN A 6 -10.48 16.68 2.00
C ASN A 6 -10.17 15.19 1.80
N LEU A 7 -8.89 14.81 1.80
CA LEU A 7 -8.48 13.42 1.69
C LEU A 7 -8.96 12.59 2.87
N PHE A 8 -8.85 13.11 4.10
CA PHE A 8 -9.29 12.41 5.31
C PHE A 8 -10.78 12.10 5.28
N ASP A 9 -11.63 13.07 4.91
CA ASP A 9 -13.07 12.86 4.79
C ASP A 9 -13.39 11.74 3.81
N ARG A 10 -12.75 11.77 2.62
CA ARG A 10 -12.92 10.74 1.59
C ARG A 10 -12.41 9.36 2.01
N ILE A 11 -11.33 9.30 2.79
CA ILE A 11 -10.80 8.04 3.32
C ILE A 11 -11.75 7.47 4.37
N SER A 12 -12.27 8.32 5.26
CA SER A 12 -13.21 7.95 6.32
C SER A 12 -14.64 7.70 5.85
N ASP A 13 -14.95 8.01 4.59
CA ASP A 13 -16.26 7.79 4.02
C ASP A 13 -16.69 6.32 4.15
N ARG A 14 -17.93 6.11 4.63
CA ARG A 14 -18.44 4.77 4.93
C ARG A 14 -18.47 3.88 3.69
N SER A 15 -18.82 4.42 2.52
CA SER A 15 -18.84 3.63 1.29
C SER A 15 -17.43 3.19 0.90
N ASN A 16 -16.44 4.09 1.01
CA ASN A 16 -15.04 3.75 0.78
C ASN A 16 -14.52 2.70 1.76
N LEU A 17 -14.84 2.84 3.05
CA LEU A 17 -14.45 1.87 4.08
C LEU A 17 -15.06 0.49 3.82
N ILE A 18 -16.33 0.42 3.42
CA ILE A 18 -16.96 -0.86 3.05
C ILE A 18 -16.26 -1.49 1.84
N THR A 19 -15.97 -0.71 0.79
CA THR A 19 -15.17 -1.20 -0.35
C THR A 19 -13.81 -1.70 0.11
N ALA A 20 -13.15 -0.98 1.02
CA ALA A 20 -11.86 -1.37 1.57
C ALA A 20 -11.91 -2.65 2.41
N VAL A 21 -13.00 -2.89 3.17
CA VAL A 21 -13.23 -4.16 3.89
C VAL A 21 -13.25 -5.32 2.91
N TRP A 22 -14.01 -5.21 1.82
CA TRP A 22 -14.10 -6.27 0.83
C TRP A 22 -12.79 -6.51 0.08
N ALA A 23 -12.05 -5.43 -0.21
CA ALA A 23 -10.72 -5.53 -0.80
C ALA A 23 -9.72 -6.23 0.14
N ALA A 24 -9.70 -5.84 1.42
CA ALA A 24 -8.83 -6.43 2.44
C ALA A 24 -9.16 -7.90 2.72
N ALA A 25 -10.44 -8.28 2.64
CA ALA A 25 -10.91 -9.64 2.89
C ALA A 25 -10.68 -10.58 1.70
N ARG A 26 -10.36 -10.07 0.52
CA ARG A 26 -10.19 -10.86 -0.70
C ARG A 26 -9.20 -12.00 -0.46
N GLU A 27 -9.59 -13.22 -0.86
CA GLU A 27 -8.81 -14.46 -0.72
C GLU A 27 -8.50 -14.91 0.73
N LYS A 28 -8.85 -14.11 1.74
CA LYS A 28 -8.58 -14.37 3.17
C LYS A 28 -9.83 -14.50 4.03
N ARG A 29 -11.00 -14.62 3.41
CA ARG A 29 -12.31 -14.74 4.09
C ARG A 29 -12.43 -15.96 5.01
N HIS A 30 -11.58 -16.96 4.84
CA HIS A 30 -11.57 -18.15 5.68
C HIS A 30 -10.91 -17.91 7.04
N ASN A 31 -10.07 -16.88 7.18
CA ASN A 31 -9.38 -16.59 8.44
C ASN A 31 -10.37 -16.11 9.51
N ASN A 32 -10.17 -16.55 10.75
CA ASN A 32 -11.07 -16.23 11.86
C ASN A 32 -11.13 -14.73 12.16
N ASP A 33 -10.01 -14.01 12.10
CA ASP A 33 -9.96 -12.55 12.29
C ASP A 33 -10.82 -11.81 11.26
N VAL A 34 -10.77 -12.25 10.00
CA VAL A 34 -11.57 -11.70 8.91
C VAL A 34 -13.05 -12.03 9.12
N ARG A 35 -13.38 -13.27 9.49
CA ARG A 35 -14.78 -13.70 9.71
C ARG A 35 -15.45 -12.97 10.85
N GLU A 36 -14.75 -12.80 11.98
CA GLU A 36 -15.24 -12.04 13.12
C GLU A 36 -15.50 -10.59 12.73
N PHE A 37 -14.56 -9.98 12.01
CA PHE A 37 -14.74 -8.61 11.52
C PHE A 37 -15.95 -8.51 10.58
N LEU A 38 -16.09 -9.45 9.65
CA LEU A 38 -17.20 -9.50 8.68
C LEU A 38 -18.56 -9.78 9.36
N GLY A 39 -18.57 -10.42 10.53
CA GLY A 39 -19.80 -10.61 11.31
C GLY A 39 -20.33 -9.31 11.93
N LYS A 40 -19.49 -8.29 12.07
CA LYS A 40 -19.81 -7.00 12.71
C LYS A 40 -19.33 -5.81 11.87
N ILE A 41 -19.47 -5.89 10.54
CA ILE A 41 -18.95 -4.88 9.60
C ILE A 41 -19.42 -3.48 9.97
N GLU A 42 -20.72 -3.29 10.17
CA GLU A 42 -21.28 -1.96 10.41
C GLU A 42 -20.73 -1.31 11.68
N GLN A 43 -20.56 -2.10 12.74
CA GLN A 43 -19.98 -1.63 13.98
C GLN A 43 -18.51 -1.23 13.79
N HIS A 44 -17.71 -2.10 13.19
CA HIS A 44 -16.29 -1.83 12.98
C HIS A 44 -16.04 -0.67 12.02
N VAL A 45 -16.78 -0.59 10.92
CA VAL A 45 -16.69 0.52 9.97
C VAL A 45 -17.07 1.84 10.64
N SER A 46 -18.15 1.87 11.41
CA SER A 46 -18.58 3.09 12.13
C SER A 46 -17.54 3.54 13.16
N GLN A 47 -16.91 2.60 13.87
CA GLN A 47 -15.81 2.88 14.80
C GLN A 47 -14.59 3.43 14.07
N ILE A 48 -14.16 2.80 12.98
CA ILE A 48 -13.02 3.25 12.17
C ILE A 48 -13.27 4.65 11.61
N ALA A 49 -14.44 4.89 10.99
CA ALA A 49 -14.81 6.19 10.45
C ALA A 49 -14.75 7.28 11.53
N SER A 50 -15.38 7.03 12.68
CA SER A 50 -15.38 7.97 13.80
C SER A 50 -13.98 8.24 14.34
N SER A 51 -13.14 7.22 14.49
CA SER A 51 -11.75 7.39 14.94
C SER A 51 -10.92 8.19 13.94
N LEU A 52 -11.09 7.96 12.64
CA LEU A 52 -10.38 8.69 11.59
C LEU A 52 -10.78 10.17 11.55
N ILE A 53 -12.09 10.46 11.57
CA ILE A 53 -12.62 11.84 11.55
C ILE A 53 -12.13 12.64 12.76
N ASN A 54 -12.09 12.01 13.93
CA ASN A 54 -11.64 12.66 15.17
C ASN A 54 -10.11 12.69 15.32
N GLY A 55 -9.33 12.16 14.36
CA GLY A 55 -7.87 12.08 14.46
C GLY A 55 -7.37 11.16 15.58
N ARG A 56 -8.20 10.23 16.05
CA ARG A 56 -7.91 9.28 17.16
C ARG A 56 -7.64 7.86 16.67
N PHE A 57 -7.47 7.67 15.37
CA PHE A 57 -7.16 6.36 14.83
C PHE A 57 -5.68 6.03 15.08
N GLU A 58 -5.43 5.01 15.90
CA GLU A 58 -4.10 4.47 16.11
C GLU A 58 -3.96 3.10 15.46
N PHE A 59 -2.85 2.91 14.76
CA PHE A 59 -2.43 1.62 14.22
C PHE A 59 -1.97 0.70 15.36
N GLN A 60 -2.34 -0.56 15.27
CA GLN A 60 -1.98 -1.59 16.23
C GLN A 60 -0.58 -2.14 15.94
N ARG A 61 -0.03 -2.86 16.92
CA ARG A 61 1.26 -3.55 16.74
C ARG A 61 1.13 -4.62 15.66
N TYR A 62 2.15 -4.69 14.81
CA TYR A 62 2.25 -5.69 13.75
C TYR A 62 2.58 -7.06 14.34
N THR A 63 1.94 -8.10 13.80
CA THR A 63 2.33 -9.48 14.09
C THR A 63 3.52 -9.86 13.22
N SER A 64 4.60 -10.33 13.85
CA SER A 64 5.81 -10.72 13.13
C SER A 64 5.90 -12.24 13.00
N PHE A 65 6.20 -12.74 11.82
CA PHE A 65 6.47 -14.16 11.58
C PHE A 65 7.52 -14.33 10.48
N SER A 66 8.25 -15.45 10.51
CA SER A 66 9.24 -15.76 9.48
C SER A 66 8.63 -16.61 8.37
N VAL A 67 8.94 -16.26 7.13
CA VAL A 67 8.64 -17.09 5.95
C VAL A 67 9.95 -17.48 5.31
N ARG A 68 10.08 -18.78 5.01
CA ARG A 68 11.25 -19.33 4.32
C ARG A 68 10.85 -19.75 2.91
N ASP A 69 11.30 -18.96 1.96
CA ASP A 69 11.34 -19.32 0.54
C ASP A 69 12.81 -19.60 0.18
N THR A 70 13.36 -19.00 -0.88
CA THR A 70 14.81 -19.03 -1.19
C THR A 70 15.67 -18.39 -0.09
N LYS A 71 15.14 -17.37 0.60
CA LYS A 71 15.78 -16.67 1.73
C LYS A 71 14.74 -16.42 2.82
N THR A 72 15.13 -16.59 4.08
CA THR A 72 14.26 -16.25 5.22
C THR A 72 13.96 -14.75 5.25
N ARG A 73 12.69 -14.40 5.34
CA ARG A 73 12.20 -13.03 5.51
C ARG A 73 11.31 -12.94 6.74
N ILE A 74 11.51 -11.90 7.55
CA ILE A 74 10.58 -11.56 8.62
C ILE A 74 9.46 -10.74 7.97
N ILE A 75 8.22 -11.19 8.11
CA ILE A 75 7.04 -10.49 7.64
C ILE A 75 6.37 -9.85 8.85
N GLN A 76 6.10 -8.56 8.75
CA GLN A 76 5.29 -7.81 9.68
C GLN A 76 3.89 -7.64 9.08
N ALA A 77 2.92 -8.36 9.61
CA ALA A 77 1.55 -8.30 9.14
C ALA A 77 0.71 -7.36 10.03
N PRO A 78 0.06 -6.34 9.44
CA PRO A 78 -0.92 -5.54 10.16
C PRO A 78 -2.17 -6.37 10.47
N THR A 79 -2.91 -5.94 11.50
CA THR A 79 -4.20 -6.52 11.86
C THR A 79 -5.20 -6.31 10.74
N PHE A 80 -6.29 -7.09 10.72
CA PHE A 80 -7.28 -6.93 9.67
C PHE A 80 -7.90 -5.53 9.65
N ARG A 81 -8.19 -4.94 10.83
CA ARG A 81 -8.64 -3.55 10.98
C ARG A 81 -7.71 -2.56 10.28
N ASP A 82 -6.42 -2.69 10.52
CA ASP A 82 -5.43 -1.77 9.97
C ASP A 82 -5.24 -1.99 8.46
N ARG A 83 -5.36 -3.24 7.98
CA ARG A 83 -5.44 -3.53 6.54
C ARG A 83 -6.61 -2.82 5.87
N VAL A 84 -7.78 -2.78 6.50
CA VAL A 84 -8.94 -2.04 5.97
C VAL A 84 -8.59 -0.56 5.77
N VAL A 85 -7.94 0.07 6.76
CA VAL A 85 -7.53 1.47 6.65
C VAL A 85 -6.48 1.66 5.55
N HIS A 86 -5.49 0.77 5.43
CA HIS A 86 -4.53 0.82 4.31
C HIS A 86 -5.23 0.74 2.94
N HIS A 87 -6.20 -0.17 2.77
CA HIS A 87 -6.99 -0.24 1.54
C HIS A 87 -7.80 1.03 1.30
N ALA A 88 -8.44 1.58 2.35
CA ALA A 88 -9.21 2.82 2.26
C ALA A 88 -8.33 4.01 1.85
N MET A 89 -7.10 4.09 2.36
CA MET A 89 -6.10 5.09 1.96
C MET A 89 -5.71 4.91 0.49
N ILE A 90 -5.42 3.70 0.04
CA ILE A 90 -5.00 3.42 -1.35
C ILE A 90 -6.13 3.67 -2.35
N ASN A 91 -7.39 3.37 -2.00
CA ASN A 91 -8.54 3.67 -2.86
C ASN A 91 -8.62 5.16 -3.24
N ILE A 92 -8.27 6.05 -2.30
CA ILE A 92 -8.36 7.50 -2.48
C ILE A 92 -7.06 8.08 -3.03
N THR A 93 -5.91 7.63 -2.51
CA THR A 93 -4.59 8.20 -2.82
C THR A 93 -3.88 7.51 -3.99
N GLY A 94 -4.27 6.29 -4.35
CA GLY A 94 -3.61 5.49 -5.39
C GLY A 94 -3.53 6.22 -6.73
N ALA A 95 -4.63 6.79 -7.22
CA ALA A 95 -4.63 7.57 -8.46
C ALA A 95 -3.76 8.84 -8.39
N ILE A 96 -3.57 9.40 -7.21
CA ILE A 96 -2.71 10.57 -6.99
C ILE A 96 -1.25 10.16 -7.17
N PHE A 97 -0.84 9.08 -6.50
CA PHE A 97 0.51 8.53 -6.62
C PHE A 97 0.81 8.02 -8.03
N GLU A 98 -0.15 7.37 -8.69
CA GLU A 98 0.02 6.88 -10.07
C GLU A 98 0.37 7.99 -11.07
N ARG A 99 -0.19 9.20 -10.88
CA ARG A 99 0.13 10.36 -11.74
C ARG A 99 1.55 10.89 -11.53
N GLY A 100 2.11 10.74 -10.34
CA GLY A 100 3.49 11.14 -10.02
C GLY A 100 4.53 10.04 -10.28
N ALA A 101 4.08 8.78 -10.44
CA ALA A 101 4.97 7.65 -10.53
C ALA A 101 5.72 7.60 -11.87
N LEU A 102 7.04 7.38 -11.80
CA LEU A 102 7.89 7.20 -12.97
C LEU A 102 7.33 6.13 -13.92
N HIS A 103 7.36 6.42 -15.23
CA HIS A 103 6.83 5.51 -16.24
C HIS A 103 7.48 4.11 -16.20
N HIS A 104 8.80 4.04 -15.97
CA HIS A 104 9.53 2.77 -15.89
C HIS A 104 9.60 2.15 -14.49
N SER A 105 8.71 2.57 -13.58
CA SER A 105 8.44 1.84 -12.34
C SER A 105 7.29 0.86 -12.56
N TYR A 106 7.55 -0.42 -12.34
CA TYR A 106 6.63 -1.52 -12.69
C TYR A 106 6.07 -2.31 -11.50
N ALA A 107 6.62 -2.14 -10.30
CA ALA A 107 6.24 -2.92 -9.13
C ALA A 107 4.89 -2.47 -8.56
N CYS A 108 3.99 -3.42 -8.25
CA CYS A 108 2.73 -3.19 -7.54
C CYS A 108 1.76 -2.17 -8.18
N ARG A 109 1.74 -2.07 -9.53
CA ARG A 109 0.88 -1.13 -10.27
C ARG A 109 -0.04 -1.85 -11.25
N THR A 110 -1.27 -1.39 -11.39
CA THR A 110 -2.24 -1.96 -12.34
C THR A 110 -1.73 -1.86 -13.77
N GLY A 111 -1.79 -2.97 -14.53
CA GLY A 111 -1.30 -3.02 -15.90
C GLY A 111 0.23 -3.01 -16.03
N LYS A 112 0.97 -2.95 -14.92
CA LYS A 112 2.41 -3.14 -14.86
C LYS A 112 2.76 -4.38 -14.04
N GLY A 113 3.97 -4.87 -14.21
CA GLY A 113 4.44 -6.05 -13.51
C GLY A 113 5.73 -6.58 -14.10
N GLN A 114 6.12 -7.77 -13.65
CA GLN A 114 7.39 -8.40 -14.04
C GLN A 114 7.50 -8.60 -15.56
N HIS A 115 6.43 -9.05 -16.20
CA HIS A 115 6.41 -9.24 -17.65
C HIS A 115 6.59 -7.94 -18.43
N ALA A 116 5.89 -6.86 -18.03
CA ALA A 116 6.03 -5.55 -18.66
C ALA A 116 7.45 -4.99 -18.49
N ALA A 117 8.02 -5.12 -17.28
CA ALA A 117 9.41 -4.72 -17.00
C ALA A 117 10.40 -5.50 -17.88
N LEU A 118 10.22 -6.82 -18.00
CA LEU A 118 11.09 -7.68 -18.80
C LEU A 118 11.01 -7.36 -20.29
N MET A 119 9.81 -7.10 -20.82
CA MET A 119 9.65 -6.71 -22.23
C MET A 119 10.37 -5.39 -22.53
N GLN A 120 10.24 -4.38 -21.66
CA GLN A 120 10.98 -3.13 -21.82
C GLN A 120 12.49 -3.33 -21.72
N ALA A 121 12.95 -4.09 -20.73
CA ALA A 121 14.37 -4.39 -20.56
C ALA A 121 14.95 -5.06 -21.82
N ARG A 122 14.24 -6.06 -22.37
CA ARG A 122 14.63 -6.74 -23.62
C ARG A 122 14.65 -5.82 -24.83
N ALA A 123 13.77 -4.81 -24.89
CA ALA A 123 13.83 -3.80 -25.94
C ALA A 123 15.12 -2.96 -25.81
N TRP A 124 15.48 -2.54 -24.60
CA TRP A 124 16.70 -1.75 -24.36
C TRP A 124 18.00 -2.52 -24.62
N THR A 125 18.05 -3.83 -24.33
CA THR A 125 19.26 -4.63 -24.62
C THR A 125 19.58 -4.74 -26.11
N ARG A 126 18.64 -4.40 -27.01
CA ARG A 126 18.91 -4.32 -28.46
C ARG A 126 19.65 -3.05 -28.87
N HIS A 127 19.59 -2.01 -28.05
CA HIS A 127 20.15 -0.69 -28.33
C HIS A 127 21.30 -0.32 -27.39
N HIS A 128 21.48 -1.07 -26.30
CA HIS A 128 22.52 -0.82 -25.30
C HIS A 128 23.27 -2.11 -24.96
N LEU A 129 24.60 -2.05 -25.05
CA LEU A 129 25.50 -3.19 -24.79
C LEU A 129 25.76 -3.42 -23.30
N TRP A 130 25.62 -2.36 -22.48
CA TRP A 130 25.96 -2.35 -21.06
C TRP A 130 24.74 -2.00 -20.20
N TYR A 131 24.68 -2.56 -18.99
CA TYR A 131 23.65 -2.23 -18.00
C TYR A 131 24.24 -2.07 -16.61
N GLY A 132 23.65 -1.16 -15.82
CA GLY A 132 23.97 -0.97 -14.41
C GLY A 132 22.99 -1.76 -13.54
N LYS A 133 23.50 -2.65 -12.68
CA LYS A 133 22.70 -3.32 -11.66
C LYS A 133 22.82 -2.56 -10.35
N MET A 134 21.68 -2.12 -9.80
CA MET A 134 21.59 -1.44 -8.52
C MET A 134 20.61 -2.18 -7.62
N ASP A 135 20.91 -2.26 -6.32
CA ASP A 135 20.04 -2.88 -5.31
C ASP A 135 20.08 -2.03 -4.04
N ILE A 136 18.89 -1.77 -3.48
CA ILE A 136 18.76 -1.03 -2.22
C ILE A 136 18.60 -2.03 -1.08
N ARG A 137 19.55 -2.02 -0.14
CA ARG A 137 19.54 -2.91 1.01
C ARG A 137 18.37 -2.59 1.94
N ARG A 138 17.46 -3.56 2.10
CA ARG A 138 16.38 -3.56 3.11
C ARG A 138 15.62 -2.23 3.17
N TYR A 139 15.14 -1.74 2.03
CA TYR A 139 14.49 -0.42 1.90
C TYR A 139 13.56 -0.03 3.07
N TYR A 140 12.63 -0.91 3.46
CA TYR A 140 11.69 -0.62 4.54
C TYR A 140 12.33 -0.45 5.92
N ASP A 141 13.49 -1.07 6.16
CA ASP A 141 14.24 -0.97 7.41
C ASP A 141 15.20 0.23 7.40
N SER A 142 15.56 0.72 6.21
CA SER A 142 16.63 1.70 6.01
C SER A 142 16.15 3.07 5.54
N VAL A 143 14.87 3.21 5.20
CA VAL A 143 14.31 4.47 4.71
C VAL A 143 14.19 5.49 5.85
N ASP A 144 14.62 6.71 5.57
CA ASP A 144 14.53 7.81 6.52
C ASP A 144 13.09 8.36 6.55
N HIS A 145 12.45 8.24 7.71
CA HIS A 145 11.08 8.69 7.90
C HIS A 145 10.91 10.21 7.93
N GLU A 146 11.95 10.97 8.28
CA GLU A 146 11.94 12.43 8.25
C GLU A 146 11.98 12.93 6.80
N ILE A 147 12.86 12.33 5.98
CA ILE A 147 12.92 12.61 4.55
C ILE A 147 11.60 12.24 3.88
N LEU A 148 11.03 11.07 4.18
CA LEU A 148 9.75 10.65 3.60
C LEU A 148 8.59 11.61 3.92
N GLN A 149 8.56 12.19 5.12
CA GLN A 149 7.50 13.10 5.54
C GLN A 149 7.65 14.49 4.92
N THR A 150 8.89 14.94 4.71
CA THR A 150 9.20 16.27 4.17
C THR A 150 9.26 16.30 2.65
N THR A 151 9.52 15.16 2.00
CA THR A 151 9.63 15.08 0.53
C THR A 151 8.26 15.29 -0.10
N PRO A 152 8.05 16.38 -0.87
CA PRO A 152 6.84 16.52 -1.66
C PRO A 152 6.81 15.43 -2.72
N ALA A 153 5.62 14.88 -3.03
CA ALA A 153 5.43 13.77 -3.99
C ALA A 153 5.88 14.04 -5.45
N THR A 154 6.62 15.13 -5.69
CA THR A 154 7.06 15.64 -7.00
C THR A 154 8.58 15.62 -7.17
N THR A 155 9.39 15.49 -6.11
CA THR A 155 10.85 15.58 -6.23
C THR A 155 11.47 14.20 -6.36
N ILE A 156 11.59 13.72 -7.59
CA ILE A 156 12.60 12.73 -7.96
C ILE A 156 13.57 13.46 -8.87
N SER A 157 14.61 14.03 -8.26
CA SER A 157 15.78 14.60 -8.94
C SER A 157 16.80 13.52 -9.25
#